data_AF-A0A7K2Y9E6-F1
#
_entry.id   AF-A0A7K2Y9E6-F1
#
_cell.length_a   1.000
_cell.length_b   1.000
_cell.length_c   1.000
_cell.angle_alpha   90.00
_cell.angle_beta   90.00
_cell.angle_gamma   90.00
#
_symmetry.space_group_name_H-M   'P 1'
#
loop_
_entity.id
_entity.type
_entity.pdbx_description
1 polymer ?
#
loop_
_entity_poly.entity_id
_entity_poly.type
_entity_poly.pdbx_seq_one_letter_code
_entity_poly.pdbx_strand_id
1 'polypeptide(L)'
;MEQLSEYLMTQKITPLVNRYVITPPDGGEVLAFAEQKRLALKDELTLWSGEDRTRKLGGFKARQVIDFRATYDVTGPDGESVGAFRKDAKASLVRSTWHLTEGAGAAAVGKERSLGVALARRGWEVLDLVVPVIPVPPVPFVYHFDFVREGQPVLSVERKWGLRDRYVIRVQDPSLDRVLALCMAVGLDALQSR
;
A
#
# COMPACT_ATOMS: atom_id res chain seq x y z
N MET A 1 -6.80 22.67 -3.35
CA MET A 1 -7.46 21.39 -2.99
C MET A 1 -6.94 21.02 -1.62
N GLU A 2 -7.79 21.02 -0.60
CA GLU A 2 -7.38 20.62 0.75
C GLU A 2 -6.98 19.15 0.79
N GLN A 3 -5.89 18.85 1.50
CA GLN A 3 -5.43 17.50 1.72
C GLN A 3 -6.20 16.91 2.90
N LEU A 4 -6.89 15.79 2.67
CA LEU A 4 -7.57 15.06 3.73
C LEU A 4 -6.54 14.28 4.55
N SER A 5 -6.81 14.14 5.85
CA SER A 5 -6.04 13.30 6.75
C SER A 5 -6.40 11.81 6.62
N GLU A 6 -7.56 11.48 6.04
CA GLU A 6 -8.01 10.10 5.87
C GLU A 6 -8.68 9.89 4.50
N TYR A 7 -8.44 8.70 3.91
CA TYR A 7 -9.03 8.25 2.65
C TYR A 7 -9.50 6.81 2.75
N LEU A 8 -10.53 6.47 1.97
CA LEU A 8 -10.97 5.09 1.76
C LEU A 8 -10.58 4.63 0.36
N MET A 9 -9.73 3.60 0.27
CA MET A 9 -9.37 2.95 -0.98
C MET A 9 -10.14 1.63 -1.13
N THR A 10 -10.76 1.41 -2.29
CA THR A 10 -11.47 0.16 -2.62
C THR A 10 -10.91 -0.44 -3.90
N GLN A 11 -10.49 -1.70 -3.86
CA GLN A 11 -10.09 -2.43 -5.07
C GLN A 11 -11.32 -2.80 -5.90
N LYS A 12 -11.26 -2.57 -7.21
CA LYS A 12 -12.29 -3.02 -8.15
C LYS A 12 -11.96 -4.43 -8.61
N ILE A 13 -13.00 -5.27 -8.68
CA ILE A 13 -12.90 -6.60 -9.28
C ILE A 13 -12.89 -6.41 -10.80
N THR A 14 -11.72 -6.51 -11.41
CA THR A 14 -11.57 -6.44 -12.86
C THR A 14 -10.70 -7.57 -13.39
N PRO A 15 -11.00 -8.10 -14.58
CA PRO A 15 -10.15 -9.09 -15.19
C PRO A 15 -8.79 -8.48 -15.54
N LEU A 16 -7.71 -9.18 -15.19
CA LEU A 16 -6.33 -8.96 -15.65
C LEU A 16 -5.60 -7.71 -15.16
N VAL A 17 -6.28 -6.74 -14.56
CA VAL A 17 -5.69 -5.46 -14.12
C VAL A 17 -6.17 -5.10 -12.74
N ASN A 18 -5.26 -4.63 -11.90
CA ASN A 18 -5.59 -4.05 -10.62
C ASN A 18 -6.03 -2.59 -10.80
N ARG A 19 -7.23 -2.30 -10.29
CA ARG A 19 -7.85 -0.96 -10.29
C ARG A 19 -8.34 -0.61 -8.91
N TYR A 20 -8.20 0.65 -8.52
CA TYR A 20 -8.59 1.12 -7.19
C TYR A 20 -9.32 2.45 -7.30
N VAL A 21 -10.34 2.62 -6.47
CA VAL A 21 -11.08 3.87 -6.30
C VAL A 21 -10.78 4.41 -4.92
N ILE A 22 -10.44 5.69 -4.83
CA ILE A 22 -10.12 6.38 -3.58
C ILE A 22 -11.14 7.48 -3.37
N THR A 23 -11.81 7.46 -2.22
CA THR A 23 -12.87 8.39 -1.82
C THR A 23 -12.56 9.01 -0.45
N PRO A 24 -13.33 10.02 0.00
CA PRO A 24 -13.39 10.37 1.41
C PRO A 24 -13.81 9.17 2.29
N PRO A 25 -13.56 9.22 3.61
CA PRO A 25 -13.87 8.13 4.54
C PRO A 25 -15.37 7.79 4.62
N ASP A 26 -16.23 8.80 4.49
CA ASP A 26 -17.70 8.71 4.44
C ASP A 26 -18.23 8.27 3.06
N GLY A 27 -17.33 8.08 2.08
CA GLY A 27 -17.67 7.78 0.70
C GLY A 27 -17.90 9.05 -0.11
N GLY A 28 -18.65 8.94 -1.20
CA GLY A 28 -18.97 10.08 -2.08
C GLY A 28 -18.06 10.17 -3.31
N GLU A 29 -17.62 11.38 -3.64
CA GLU A 29 -16.90 11.66 -4.88
C GLU A 29 -15.56 10.91 -4.95
N VAL A 30 -15.22 10.43 -6.15
CA VAL A 30 -13.93 9.82 -6.43
C VAL A 30 -12.86 10.91 -6.41
N LEU A 31 -11.94 10.83 -5.45
CA LEU A 31 -10.83 11.76 -5.31
C LEU A 31 -9.62 11.33 -6.14
N ALA A 32 -9.48 10.01 -6.35
CA ALA A 32 -8.49 9.44 -7.23
C ALA A 32 -8.91 8.05 -7.72
N PHE A 33 -8.46 7.70 -8.92
CA PHE A 33 -8.60 6.39 -9.51
C PHE A 33 -7.21 5.86 -9.92
N ALA A 34 -6.84 4.69 -9.40
CA ALA A 34 -5.55 4.07 -9.67
C ALA A 34 -5.71 2.90 -10.65
N GLU A 35 -4.85 2.82 -11.66
CA GLU A 35 -4.81 1.69 -12.60
C GLU A 35 -3.37 1.27 -12.90
N GLN A 36 -3.12 -0.05 -12.82
CA GLN A 36 -1.88 -0.63 -13.34
C GLN A 36 -1.89 -0.72 -14.87
N LYS A 37 -0.76 -0.41 -15.51
CA LYS A 37 -0.64 -0.56 -16.96
C LYS A 37 -0.67 -2.04 -17.37
N ARG A 38 -1.39 -2.34 -18.45
CA ARG A 38 -1.54 -3.70 -19.02
C ARG A 38 -0.31 -4.22 -19.75
N LEU A 39 0.43 -3.34 -20.43
CA LEU A 39 1.49 -3.68 -21.40
C LEU A 39 2.91 -3.37 -20.91
N ALA A 40 3.06 -2.46 -19.96
CA ALA A 40 4.30 -2.35 -19.20
C ALA A 40 4.33 -3.52 -18.22
N LEU A 41 5.50 -4.14 -18.00
CA LEU A 41 5.74 -5.03 -16.85
C LEU A 41 5.00 -4.46 -15.64
N LYS A 42 4.30 -5.31 -14.87
CA LYS A 42 3.23 -4.99 -13.88
C LYS A 42 3.65 -4.06 -12.72
N ASP A 43 4.68 -3.27 -12.91
CA ASP A 43 5.43 -2.48 -11.97
C ASP A 43 5.27 -0.97 -12.25
N GLU A 44 4.28 -0.60 -13.08
CA GLU A 44 3.88 0.78 -13.34
C GLU A 44 2.37 0.99 -13.07
N LEU A 45 2.04 2.07 -12.37
CA LEU A 45 0.69 2.48 -12.01
C LEU A 45 0.50 3.98 -12.28
N THR A 46 -0.69 4.33 -12.79
CA THR A 46 -1.11 5.73 -12.94
C THR A 46 -2.25 6.06 -11.98
N LEU A 47 -2.17 7.22 -11.34
CA LEU A 47 -3.26 7.86 -10.60
C LEU A 47 -3.95 8.91 -11.46
N TRP A 48 -5.28 8.88 -11.48
CA TRP A 48 -6.17 9.77 -12.20
C TRP A 48 -7.09 10.49 -11.23
N SER A 49 -7.63 11.65 -11.61
CA SER A 49 -8.59 12.40 -10.79
C SER A 49 -9.92 11.68 -10.61
N GLY A 50 -10.32 10.88 -11.61
CA GLY A 50 -11.55 10.13 -11.64
C GLY A 50 -11.45 8.90 -12.53
N GLU A 51 -12.52 8.11 -12.55
CA GLU A 51 -12.57 6.86 -13.34
C GLU A 51 -12.57 7.09 -14.87
N ASP A 52 -12.92 8.30 -15.29
CA ASP A 52 -12.89 8.79 -16.67
C ASP A 52 -11.47 9.00 -17.20
N ARG A 53 -10.46 9.04 -16.31
CA ARG A 53 -9.02 9.17 -16.63
C ARG A 53 -8.69 10.42 -17.44
N THR A 54 -9.44 11.50 -17.20
CA THR A 54 -9.27 12.76 -17.93
C THR A 54 -8.05 13.54 -17.47
N ARG A 55 -7.79 13.57 -16.15
CA ARG A 55 -6.64 14.26 -15.56
C ARG A 55 -5.74 13.30 -14.81
N LYS A 56 -4.49 13.19 -15.23
CA LYS A 56 -3.45 12.47 -14.48
C LYS A 56 -3.13 13.26 -13.20
N LEU A 57 -3.00 12.54 -12.08
CA LEU A 57 -2.52 13.08 -10.80
C LEU A 57 -1.07 12.70 -10.54
N GLY A 58 -0.61 11.58 -11.10
CA GLY A 58 0.73 11.06 -10.88
C GLY A 58 0.78 9.56 -11.08
N GLY A 59 1.71 8.89 -10.44
CA GLY A 59 1.86 7.45 -10.53
C GLY A 59 3.19 6.97 -9.97
N PHE A 60 3.44 5.67 -10.08
CA PHE A 60 4.73 5.11 -9.76
C PHE A 60 5.23 4.13 -10.81
N LYS A 61 6.55 3.94 -10.87
CA LYS A 61 7.20 2.98 -11.77
C LYS A 61 8.42 2.34 -11.10
N ALA A 62 8.63 1.04 -11.28
CA ALA A 62 9.85 0.38 -10.83
C ALA A 62 11.10 0.84 -11.60
N ARG A 63 12.23 0.93 -10.89
CA ARG A 63 13.57 1.05 -11.47
C ARG A 63 14.02 -0.31 -12.02
N GLN A 64 14.66 -0.37 -13.20
CA GLN A 64 15.02 -1.63 -13.88
C GLN A 64 16.27 -2.36 -13.32
N VAL A 65 16.11 -3.68 -13.17
CA VAL A 65 16.97 -4.91 -13.18
C VAL A 65 18.31 -5.01 -12.43
N ILE A 66 19.04 -3.96 -12.06
CA ILE A 66 20.27 -4.18 -11.23
C ILE A 66 19.94 -4.31 -9.74
N ASP A 67 18.75 -3.88 -9.32
CA ASP A 67 18.39 -3.85 -7.92
C ASP A 67 17.55 -5.08 -7.54
N PHE A 68 18.17 -6.02 -6.82
CA PHE A 68 17.47 -7.09 -6.08
C PHE A 68 16.50 -6.54 -5.00
N ARG A 69 16.34 -5.21 -4.93
CA ARG A 69 15.41 -4.46 -4.09
C ARG A 69 14.55 -3.59 -5.02
N ALA A 70 13.32 -4.02 -5.29
CA ALA A 70 12.40 -3.26 -6.13
C ALA A 70 12.12 -1.88 -5.49
N THR A 71 12.76 -0.84 -6.04
CA THR A 71 12.51 0.56 -5.72
C THR A 71 11.58 1.13 -6.79
N TYR A 72 10.56 1.85 -6.36
CA TYR A 72 9.53 2.44 -7.20
C TYR A 72 9.58 3.95 -7.04
N ASP A 73 9.79 4.65 -8.15
CA ASP A 73 9.76 6.11 -8.18
C ASP A 73 8.33 6.60 -8.33
N VAL A 74 7.98 7.60 -7.54
CA VAL A 74 6.68 8.27 -7.58
C VAL A 74 6.84 9.62 -8.26
N THR A 75 5.99 9.88 -9.25
CA THR A 75 6.00 11.12 -10.02
C THR A 75 4.64 11.80 -9.98
N GLY A 76 4.64 13.12 -10.09
CA GLY A 76 3.44 13.93 -10.23
C GLY A 76 2.84 13.87 -11.65
N PRO A 77 1.85 14.73 -11.95
CA PRO A 77 1.15 14.74 -13.24
C PRO A 77 2.12 14.89 -14.42
N ASP A 78 3.11 15.78 -14.30
CA ASP A 78 4.01 16.17 -15.38
C ASP A 78 5.33 15.37 -15.40
N GLY A 79 5.46 14.41 -14.48
CA GLY A 79 6.63 13.52 -14.38
C GLY A 79 7.72 14.04 -13.44
N GLU A 80 7.47 15.15 -12.75
CA GLU A 80 8.32 15.64 -11.68
C GLU A 80 8.41 14.60 -10.55
N SER A 81 9.60 14.44 -9.98
CA SER A 81 9.85 13.49 -8.91
C SER A 81 9.20 13.97 -7.62
N VAL A 82 8.31 13.16 -7.06
CA VAL A 82 7.70 13.38 -5.74
C VAL A 82 8.48 12.63 -4.66
N GLY A 83 8.86 11.38 -4.96
CA GLY A 83 9.53 10.54 -3.99
C GLY A 83 9.73 9.12 -4.51
N ALA A 84 9.96 8.19 -3.60
CA ALA A 84 10.11 6.78 -3.93
C ALA A 84 9.71 5.90 -2.76
N PHE A 85 9.35 4.66 -3.05
CA PHE A 85 9.22 3.63 -2.03
C PHE A 85 9.94 2.35 -2.42
N ARG A 86 10.44 1.61 -1.43
CA ARG A 86 11.13 0.33 -1.66
C ARG A 86 10.86 -0.66 -0.55
N LYS A 87 10.80 -1.94 -0.90
CA LYS A 87 10.71 -3.03 0.07
C LYS A 87 12.11 -3.33 0.63
N ASP A 88 12.22 -3.49 1.94
CA ASP A 88 13.44 -3.94 2.57
C ASP A 88 13.49 -5.47 2.59
N ALA A 89 14.09 -6.08 1.57
CA ALA A 89 14.14 -7.53 1.43
C ALA A 89 14.81 -8.26 2.60
N LYS A 90 15.82 -7.63 3.25
CA LYS A 90 16.52 -8.24 4.39
C LYS A 90 15.67 -8.21 5.66
N ALA A 91 15.00 -7.09 5.94
CA ALA A 91 14.10 -6.97 7.08
C ALA A 91 12.77 -7.71 6.88
N SER A 92 12.34 -7.92 5.63
CA SER A 92 11.04 -8.53 5.27
C SER A 92 10.97 -10.05 5.43
N LEU A 93 12.04 -10.73 5.84
CA LEU A 93 12.02 -12.18 6.10
C LEU A 93 11.08 -12.57 7.26
N VAL A 94 10.90 -11.67 8.23
CA VAL A 94 10.02 -11.89 9.40
C VAL A 94 8.79 -11.00 9.35
N ARG A 95 8.94 -9.74 8.94
CA ARG A 95 7.91 -8.71 8.97
C ARG A 95 8.10 -7.76 7.79
N SER A 96 7.10 -7.64 6.93
CA SER A 96 7.19 -6.79 5.74
C SER A 96 7.55 -5.37 6.14
N THR A 97 8.66 -4.87 5.57
CA THR A 97 9.18 -3.54 5.87
C THR A 97 9.36 -2.77 4.57
N TRP A 98 8.85 -1.54 4.55
CA TRP A 98 8.92 -0.62 3.42
C TRP A 98 9.60 0.68 3.85
N HIS A 99 10.31 1.32 2.92
CA HIS A 99 10.86 2.66 3.11
C HIS A 99 10.12 3.58 2.15
N LEU A 100 9.58 4.68 2.67
CA LEU A 100 8.87 5.73 1.94
C LEU A 100 9.70 7.02 2.04
N THR A 101 10.21 7.49 0.91
CA THR A 101 11.08 8.67 0.84
C THR A 101 10.40 9.75 0.02
N GLU A 102 10.40 10.98 0.54
CA GLU A 102 9.89 12.16 -0.14
C GLU A 102 11.06 13.08 -0.46
N GLY A 103 11.21 13.46 -1.73
CA GLY A 103 12.37 14.21 -2.20
C GLY A 103 13.70 13.63 -1.70
N ALA A 104 14.52 14.47 -1.06
CA ALA A 104 15.80 14.11 -0.45
C ALA A 104 15.74 13.90 1.08
N GLY A 105 14.54 13.85 1.66
CA GLY A 105 14.35 13.75 3.11
C GLY A 105 14.66 12.36 3.67
N ALA A 106 14.63 12.25 5.01
CA ALA A 106 14.72 10.96 5.68
C ALA A 106 13.51 10.07 5.34
N ALA A 107 13.76 8.78 5.13
CA ALA A 107 12.70 7.82 4.81
C ALA A 107 11.82 7.54 6.04
N ALA A 108 10.50 7.58 5.84
CA ALA A 108 9.56 6.97 6.78
C ALA A 108 9.60 5.44 6.60
N VAL A 109 9.74 4.72 7.71
CA VAL A 109 9.86 3.25 7.71
C VAL A 109 8.51 2.64 8.04
N GLY A 110 7.89 2.02 7.03
CA GLY A 110 6.66 1.27 7.09
C GLY A 110 6.88 -0.14 7.64
N LYS A 111 6.22 -0.51 8.73
CA LYS A 111 6.29 -1.86 9.28
C LYS A 111 4.89 -2.45 9.47
N GLU A 112 4.73 -3.70 9.09
CA GLU A 112 3.46 -4.43 9.22
C GLU A 112 3.07 -4.67 10.69
N ARG A 113 2.05 -4.02 11.26
CA ARG A 113 1.73 -3.96 12.72
C ARG A 113 1.63 -5.32 13.46
N SER A 114 1.46 -6.44 12.76
CA SER A 114 1.51 -7.83 13.27
C SER A 114 1.01 -8.03 14.72
N LEU A 115 -0.30 -8.21 14.94
CA LEU A 115 -0.76 -8.83 16.20
C LEU A 115 -1.03 -10.34 16.05
N GLY A 116 -1.50 -10.81 14.88
CA GLY A 116 -1.87 -12.22 14.69
C GLY A 116 -0.78 -13.14 14.11
N VAL A 117 0.05 -12.64 13.18
CA VAL A 117 0.92 -13.49 12.33
C VAL A 117 2.13 -14.07 13.09
N ALA A 118 2.75 -13.27 13.99
CA ALA A 118 3.92 -13.71 14.75
C ALA A 118 3.57 -14.75 15.84
N LEU A 119 2.39 -14.62 16.45
CA LEU A 119 1.88 -15.58 17.42
C LEU A 119 1.30 -16.82 16.74
N ALA A 120 0.62 -16.68 15.60
CA ALA A 120 0.11 -17.81 14.82
C ALA A 120 1.24 -18.71 14.31
N ARG A 121 2.37 -18.17 13.84
CA ARG A 121 3.52 -19.01 13.40
C ARG A 121 4.12 -19.85 14.53
N ARG A 122 4.24 -19.28 15.74
CA ARG A 122 4.75 -20.01 16.93
C ARG A 122 3.72 -20.95 17.55
N GLY A 123 2.43 -20.60 17.49
CA GLY A 123 1.33 -21.42 17.99
C GLY A 123 0.98 -22.58 17.06
N TRP A 124 1.14 -22.41 15.74
CA TRP A 124 0.87 -23.42 14.72
C TRP A 124 1.73 -24.67 14.89
N GLU A 125 3.05 -24.52 15.13
CA GLU A 125 3.96 -25.65 15.39
C GLU A 125 3.57 -26.47 16.64
N VAL A 126 2.86 -25.86 17.59
CA VAL A 126 2.38 -26.52 18.82
C VAL A 126 0.97 -27.09 18.64
N LEU A 127 0.11 -26.47 17.82
CA LEU A 127 -1.30 -26.85 17.65
C LEU A 127 -1.50 -28.03 16.68
N ASP A 128 -0.66 -28.15 15.65
CA ASP A 128 -0.65 -29.27 14.70
C ASP A 128 -0.33 -30.62 15.38
N LEU A 129 0.27 -30.57 16.57
CA LEU A 129 0.56 -31.72 17.42
C LEU A 129 -0.66 -32.20 18.24
N VAL A 130 -1.68 -31.35 18.46
CA VAL A 130 -2.67 -31.58 19.56
C VAL A 130 -4.13 -31.67 19.10
N VAL A 131 -4.56 -31.06 17.99
CA VAL A 131 -6.00 -31.02 17.63
C VAL A 131 -6.27 -31.24 16.13
N PRO A 132 -6.51 -32.49 15.68
CA PRO A 132 -6.73 -32.79 14.25
C PRO A 132 -8.18 -32.63 13.76
N VAL A 133 -9.13 -32.10 14.55
CA VAL A 133 -10.59 -32.32 14.32
C VAL A 133 -11.45 -31.04 14.25
N ILE A 134 -10.89 -29.82 14.33
CA ILE A 134 -11.70 -28.58 14.21
C ILE A 134 -11.30 -27.82 12.93
N PRO A 135 -12.18 -27.68 11.92
CA PRO A 135 -11.95 -26.78 10.80
C PRO A 135 -12.15 -25.35 11.31
N VAL A 136 -11.08 -24.74 11.81
CA VAL A 136 -11.07 -23.32 12.17
C VAL A 136 -11.18 -22.52 10.86
N PRO A 137 -12.14 -21.59 10.72
CA PRO A 137 -12.24 -20.77 9.51
C PRO A 137 -10.92 -20.01 9.27
N PRO A 138 -10.51 -19.79 8.00
CA PRO A 138 -9.26 -19.10 7.71
C PRO A 138 -9.29 -17.72 8.36
N VAL A 139 -8.48 -17.52 9.40
CA VAL A 139 -8.33 -16.22 10.05
C VAL A 139 -7.77 -15.28 8.98
N PRO A 140 -8.52 -14.25 8.55
CA PRO A 140 -8.04 -13.39 7.50
C PRO A 140 -6.88 -12.57 8.06
N PHE A 141 -5.68 -12.79 7.54
CA PHE A 141 -4.49 -12.03 7.87
C PHE A 141 -4.66 -10.59 7.38
N VAL A 142 -5.21 -9.73 8.23
CA VAL A 142 -5.37 -8.31 7.93
C VAL A 142 -4.03 -7.63 8.18
N TYR A 143 -3.37 -7.21 7.10
CA TYR A 143 -2.13 -6.47 7.18
C TYR A 143 -2.42 -4.98 7.42
N HIS A 144 -1.80 -4.43 8.46
CA HIS A 144 -1.79 -2.99 8.73
C HIS A 144 -0.35 -2.52 8.63
N PHE A 145 -0.09 -1.40 7.95
CA PHE A 145 1.24 -0.82 7.86
C PHE A 145 1.26 0.53 8.54
N ASP A 146 2.28 0.75 9.38
CA ASP A 146 2.56 2.03 10.00
C ASP A 146 3.93 2.53 9.54
N PHE A 147 3.95 3.72 8.96
CA PHE A 147 5.15 4.43 8.55
C PHE A 147 5.52 5.44 9.62
N VAL A 148 6.75 5.32 10.12
CA VAL A 148 7.29 6.19 11.16
C VAL A 148 8.58 6.81 10.67
N ARG A 149 8.73 8.12 10.85
CA ARG A 149 9.96 8.88 10.58
C ARG A 149 10.38 9.56 11.87
N GLU A 150 11.60 9.27 12.33
CA GLU A 150 12.15 9.87 13.56
C GLU A 150 11.24 9.74 14.79
N GLY A 151 10.53 8.60 14.90
CA GLY A 151 9.59 8.33 15.99
C GLY A 151 8.19 8.95 15.81
N GLN A 152 7.97 9.78 14.80
CA GLN A 152 6.68 10.38 14.49
C GLN A 152 5.91 9.57 13.44
N PRO A 153 4.60 9.34 13.61
CA PRO A 153 3.76 8.67 12.62
C PRO A 153 3.59 9.55 11.38
N VAL A 154 3.71 8.96 10.19
CA VAL A 154 3.65 9.66 8.90
C VAL A 154 2.45 9.21 8.07
N LEU A 155 2.31 7.89 7.91
CA LEU A 155 1.26 7.27 7.11
C LEU A 155 0.85 5.95 7.79
N SER A 156 -0.44 5.64 7.80
CA SER A 156 -0.90 4.28 8.07
C SER A 156 -1.86 3.78 7.01
N VAL A 157 -1.79 2.48 6.71
CA VAL A 157 -2.66 1.80 5.74
C VAL A 157 -3.20 0.55 6.38
N GLU A 158 -4.51 0.52 6.59
CA GLU A 158 -5.22 -0.53 7.31
C GLU A 158 -6.26 -1.21 6.41
N ARG A 159 -6.10 -2.50 6.12
CA ARG A 159 -7.12 -3.26 5.41
C ARG A 159 -8.34 -3.45 6.31
N LYS A 160 -9.54 -3.15 5.81
CA LYS A 160 -10.79 -3.46 6.50
C LYS A 160 -11.16 -4.92 6.25
N TRP A 161 -11.72 -5.55 7.28
CA TRP A 161 -12.33 -6.87 7.11
C TRP A 161 -13.59 -6.77 6.22
N GLY A 162 -13.75 -7.73 5.31
CA GLY A 162 -14.95 -7.86 4.48
C GLY A 162 -14.70 -8.60 3.17
N LEU A 163 -15.79 -8.79 2.42
CA LEU A 163 -15.78 -9.48 1.11
C LEU A 163 -15.04 -8.72 0.00
N ARG A 164 -14.88 -7.41 0.16
CA ARG A 164 -14.18 -6.53 -0.78
C ARG A 164 -12.95 -5.95 -0.12
N ASP A 165 -11.88 -5.87 -0.89
CA ASP A 165 -10.63 -5.26 -0.45
C ASP A 165 -10.79 -3.75 -0.34
N ARG A 166 -10.90 -3.32 0.92
CA ARG A 166 -11.03 -1.93 1.32
C ARG A 166 -9.91 -1.59 2.29
N TYR A 167 -9.34 -0.41 2.14
CA TYR A 167 -8.21 0.06 2.94
C TYR A 167 -8.50 1.46 3.44
N VAL A 168 -8.22 1.71 4.70
CA VAL A 168 -8.21 3.06 5.28
C VAL A 168 -6.78 3.57 5.22
N ILE A 169 -6.60 4.70 4.57
CA ILE A 169 -5.30 5.38 4.45
C ILE A 169 -5.37 6.60 5.35
N ARG A 170 -4.50 6.69 6.34
CA ARG A 170 -4.42 7.86 7.22
C ARG A 170 -3.08 8.55 7.04
N VAL A 171 -3.10 9.81 6.64
CA VAL A 171 -1.92 10.67 6.52
C VAL A 171 -1.81 11.46 7.82
N GLN A 172 -0.87 11.06 8.68
CA GLN A 172 -0.66 11.74 9.98
C GLN A 172 0.28 12.93 9.86
N ASP A 173 1.22 12.91 8.91
CA ASP A 173 2.09 14.03 8.60
C ASP A 173 1.48 14.87 7.47
N PRO A 174 0.98 16.10 7.75
CA PRO A 174 0.37 16.94 6.72
C PRO A 174 1.35 17.41 5.63
N SER A 175 2.66 17.29 5.85
CA SER A 175 3.67 17.64 4.85
C SER A 175 3.88 16.56 3.79
N LEU A 176 3.44 15.32 4.06
CA LEU A 176 3.57 14.21 3.13
C LEU A 176 2.69 14.45 1.89
N ASP A 177 3.30 14.41 0.71
CA ASP A 177 2.60 14.59 -0.55
C ASP A 177 1.51 13.53 -0.73
N ARG A 178 0.32 14.01 -1.13
CA ARG A 178 -0.85 13.16 -1.30
C ARG A 178 -0.63 12.08 -2.36
N VAL A 179 0.00 12.38 -3.49
CA VAL A 179 0.29 11.41 -4.55
C VAL A 179 1.20 10.32 -4.01
N LEU A 180 2.22 10.70 -3.23
CA LEU A 180 3.12 9.75 -2.57
C LEU A 180 2.39 8.81 -1.60
N ALA A 181 1.53 9.36 -0.75
CA ALA A 181 0.72 8.57 0.18
C ALA A 181 -0.19 7.56 -0.53
N LEU A 182 -0.90 8.01 -1.58
CA LEU A 182 -1.82 7.17 -2.34
C LEU A 182 -1.08 6.10 -3.16
N CYS A 183 0.04 6.45 -3.78
CA CYS A 183 0.90 5.50 -4.49
C CYS A 183 1.45 4.42 -3.55
N MET A 184 1.90 4.78 -2.36
CA MET A 184 2.37 3.81 -1.37
C MET A 184 1.23 2.87 -0.93
N ALA A 185 0.04 3.40 -0.65
CA ALA A 185 -1.10 2.58 -0.25
C ALA A 185 -1.53 1.58 -1.34
N VAL A 186 -1.60 2.03 -2.60
CA VAL A 186 -1.87 1.14 -3.73
C VAL A 186 -0.73 0.13 -3.91
N GLY A 187 0.52 0.58 -3.78
CA GLY A 187 1.71 -0.26 -3.87
C GLY A 187 1.72 -1.38 -2.83
N LEU A 188 1.28 -1.12 -1.60
CA LEU A 188 1.15 -2.14 -0.56
C LEU A 188 0.23 -3.27 -1.00
N ASP A 189 -0.94 -3.00 -1.56
CA ASP A 189 -1.84 -4.06 -2.03
C ASP A 189 -1.30 -4.77 -3.29
N ALA A 190 -0.90 -3.98 -4.27
CA ALA A 190 -0.52 -4.44 -5.60
C ALA A 190 0.78 -5.23 -5.66
N LEU A 191 1.71 -4.99 -4.73
CA LEU A 191 3.07 -5.54 -4.74
C LEU A 191 3.35 -6.48 -3.57
N GLN A 192 2.63 -6.37 -2.44
CA GLN A 192 2.83 -7.28 -1.30
C GLN A 192 2.19 -8.66 -1.53
N SER A 193 1.15 -8.73 -2.37
CA SER A 193 0.47 -9.98 -2.73
C SER A 193 1.25 -10.86 -3.72
N ARG A 194 2.46 -10.44 -4.12
CA ARG A 194 3.40 -11.19 -4.96
C ARG A 194 4.48 -11.86 -4.12
#